data_AF-A0A7K1EME2-F1
#
_entry.id   AF-A0A7K1EME2-F1
#
_cell.length_a   1.000
_cell.length_b   1.000
_cell.length_c   1.000
_cell.angle_alpha   90.00
_cell.angle_beta   90.00
_cell.angle_gamma   90.00
#
_symmetry.space_group_name_H-M   'P 1'
#
loop_
_entity.id
_entity.type
_entity.pdbx_description
1 polymer ?
#
loop_
_entity_poly.entity_id
_entity_poly.type
_entity_poly.pdbx_seq_one_letter_code
_entity_poly.pdbx_strand_id
1 'polypeptide(L)'
;MAKSKKTPARRLADRTRDLSRAISRPTPEHSRLTGHKGVQWLLRIGGATVAAAAMFSLFVFPIRDYVAQSETLDRKESEIEALADANEQLQNEVNDLGTPEGIRNAARSQLGYVLPGETRIALAPMPDLPTTLPNAWPYTLISDIVAIRAQVVATTKDPLAPLGP
;
A
#
# COMPACT_ATOMS: atom_id res chain seq x y z
N MET A 1 -15.61 94.19 -65.05
CA MET A 1 -15.10 94.22 -63.66
C MET A 1 -16.22 94.65 -62.72
N ALA A 2 -16.57 93.83 -61.72
CA ALA A 2 -17.22 94.31 -60.47
C ALA A 2 -17.18 93.17 -59.43
N LYS A 3 -16.22 93.22 -58.50
CA LYS A 3 -16.05 92.24 -57.42
C LYS A 3 -16.98 92.63 -56.27
N SER A 4 -18.10 91.91 -56.11
CA SER A 4 -19.07 92.16 -55.03
C SER A 4 -18.45 91.84 -53.67
N LYS A 5 -18.27 92.88 -52.85
CA LYS A 5 -17.73 92.78 -51.48
C LYS A 5 -18.78 92.11 -50.60
N LYS A 6 -18.54 90.84 -50.20
CA LYS A 6 -19.38 90.14 -49.23
C LYS A 6 -19.14 90.71 -47.82
N THR A 7 -20.16 91.38 -47.30
CA THR A 7 -20.32 92.01 -45.98
C THR A 7 -19.95 91.08 -44.81
N PRO A 8 -19.25 91.56 -43.76
CA PRO A 8 -18.74 90.74 -42.65
C PRO A 8 -19.84 90.10 -41.78
N ALA A 9 -21.05 90.63 -41.81
CA ALA A 9 -22.18 90.15 -41.00
C ALA A 9 -22.65 88.73 -41.38
N ARG A 10 -22.47 88.31 -42.63
CA ARG A 10 -22.95 87.00 -43.11
C ARG A 10 -22.06 85.84 -42.67
N ARG A 11 -20.77 86.08 -42.39
CA ARG A 11 -19.81 85.05 -41.93
C ARG A 11 -19.99 84.68 -40.46
N LEU A 12 -20.46 85.61 -39.63
CA LEU A 12 -20.76 85.31 -38.23
C LEU A 12 -21.96 84.37 -38.10
N ALA A 13 -22.98 84.53 -38.94
CA ALA A 13 -24.19 83.70 -38.90
C ALA A 13 -23.93 82.24 -39.27
N ASP A 14 -23.01 81.97 -40.20
CA ASP A 14 -22.63 80.59 -40.55
C ASP A 14 -21.79 79.94 -39.42
N ARG A 15 -20.92 80.72 -38.75
CA ARG A 15 -20.09 80.23 -37.64
C ARG A 15 -20.90 79.90 -36.39
N THR A 16 -21.96 80.66 -36.08
CA THR A 16 -22.84 80.33 -34.94
C THR A 16 -23.72 79.11 -35.20
N ARG A 17 -23.96 78.77 -36.47
CA ARG A 17 -24.76 77.61 -36.88
C ARG A 17 -23.99 76.28 -36.83
N ASP A 18 -22.68 76.31 -37.05
CA ASP A 18 -21.82 75.13 -36.88
C ASP A 18 -21.53 74.82 -35.40
N LEU A 19 -21.43 75.84 -34.55
CA LEU A 19 -21.22 75.66 -33.11
C LEU A 19 -22.44 75.05 -32.42
N SER A 20 -23.66 75.47 -32.79
CA SER A 20 -24.89 74.87 -32.26
C SER A 20 -25.09 73.42 -32.72
N ARG A 21 -24.59 73.07 -33.92
CA ARG A 21 -24.61 71.69 -34.43
C ARG A 21 -23.55 70.79 -33.79
N ALA A 22 -22.44 71.37 -33.34
CA ALA A 22 -21.41 70.66 -32.57
C ALA A 22 -21.88 70.30 -31.15
N ILE A 23 -22.76 71.12 -30.55
CA ILE A 23 -23.35 70.83 -29.23
C ILE A 23 -24.40 69.72 -29.31
N SER A 24 -25.05 69.53 -30.47
CA SER A 24 -26.10 68.52 -30.64
C SER A 24 -25.59 67.14 -31.08
N ARG A 25 -24.28 66.99 -31.36
CA ARG A 25 -23.69 65.69 -31.67
C ARG A 25 -22.85 65.26 -30.47
N PRO A 26 -23.21 64.17 -29.76
CA PRO A 26 -22.25 63.53 -28.90
C PRO A 26 -21.09 63.08 -29.79
N THR A 27 -19.91 63.68 -29.62
CA THR A 27 -18.65 63.11 -30.07
C THR A 27 -18.61 61.70 -29.51
N PRO A 28 -18.55 60.63 -30.34
CA PRO A 28 -18.23 59.33 -29.81
C PRO A 28 -16.77 59.40 -29.38
N GLU A 29 -16.52 59.72 -28.11
CA GLU A 29 -15.23 59.45 -27.51
C GLU A 29 -14.96 57.96 -27.70
N HIS A 30 -13.93 57.72 -28.49
CA HIS A 30 -13.16 56.50 -28.63
C HIS A 30 -13.36 55.51 -27.46
N SER A 31 -14.37 54.65 -27.58
CA SER A 31 -14.48 53.44 -26.80
C SER A 31 -13.47 52.41 -27.32
N ARG A 32 -12.17 52.70 -27.12
CA ARG A 32 -11.13 51.67 -27.12
C ARG A 32 -11.13 50.96 -25.77
N LEU A 33 -12.27 50.35 -25.45
CA LEU A 33 -12.33 49.26 -24.49
C LEU A 33 -12.12 47.98 -25.30
N THR A 34 -10.88 47.82 -25.74
CA THR A 34 -10.36 46.61 -26.36
C THR A 34 -10.68 45.42 -25.46
N GLY A 35 -11.63 44.61 -25.93
CA GLY A 35 -11.71 43.18 -25.68
C GLY A 35 -11.56 42.71 -24.24
N HIS A 36 -12.64 42.76 -23.47
CA HIS A 36 -12.83 41.92 -22.27
C HIS A 36 -12.71 40.40 -22.56
N LYS A 37 -12.52 40.00 -23.82
CA LYS A 37 -12.31 38.62 -24.26
C LYS A 37 -11.07 37.98 -23.61
N GLY A 38 -9.99 38.74 -23.39
CA GLY A 38 -8.77 38.24 -22.73
C GLY A 38 -8.99 37.96 -21.25
N VAL A 39 -9.67 38.87 -20.54
CA VAL A 39 -10.04 38.71 -19.13
C VAL A 39 -11.04 37.55 -18.96
N GLN A 40 -12.02 37.44 -19.87
CA GLN A 40 -12.95 36.31 -19.88
C GLN A 40 -12.25 34.97 -20.16
N TRP A 41 -11.24 34.94 -21.04
CA TRP A 41 -10.46 33.74 -21.30
C TRP A 41 -9.61 33.33 -20.09
N LEU A 42 -8.95 34.29 -19.44
CA LEU A 42 -8.22 34.06 -18.18
C LEU A 42 -9.14 33.57 -17.05
N LEU A 43 -10.33 34.16 -16.90
CA LEU A 43 -11.33 33.71 -15.93
C LEU A 43 -11.83 32.28 -16.23
N ARG A 44 -12.00 31.92 -17.51
CA ARG A 44 -12.40 30.57 -17.91
C ARG A 44 -11.30 29.55 -17.63
N ILE A 45 -10.04 29.88 -17.87
CA ILE A 45 -8.90 29.02 -17.53
C ILE A 45 -8.81 28.86 -16.01
N GLY A 46 -8.86 29.96 -15.26
CA GLY A 46 -8.85 29.91 -13.80
C GLY A 46 -9.97 29.04 -13.25
N GLY A 47 -11.19 29.22 -13.76
CA GLY A 47 -12.35 28.39 -13.40
C GLY A 47 -12.18 26.92 -13.78
N ALA A 48 -11.64 26.62 -14.97
CA ALA A 48 -11.38 25.25 -15.40
C ALA A 48 -10.33 24.56 -14.52
N THR A 49 -9.27 25.26 -14.11
CA THR A 49 -8.24 24.72 -13.21
C THR A 49 -8.82 24.40 -11.83
N VAL A 50 -9.65 25.29 -11.27
CA VAL A 50 -10.32 25.06 -9.98
C VAL A 50 -11.30 23.88 -10.08
N ALA A 51 -12.08 23.79 -11.17
CA ALA A 51 -13.00 22.68 -11.40
C ALA A 51 -12.26 21.35 -11.58
N ALA A 52 -11.12 21.35 -12.29
CA ALA A 52 -10.27 20.17 -12.44
C ALA A 52 -9.65 19.75 -11.10
N ALA A 53 -9.18 20.69 -10.28
CA ALA A 53 -8.68 20.42 -8.93
C ALA A 53 -9.78 19.85 -8.02
N ALA A 54 -11.00 20.40 -8.10
CA ALA A 54 -12.15 19.90 -7.36
C ALA A 54 -12.54 18.47 -7.80
N MET A 55 -12.61 18.20 -9.11
CA MET A 55 -12.80 16.83 -9.62
C MET A 55 -11.70 15.90 -9.12
N PHE A 56 -10.43 16.30 -9.29
CA PHE A 56 -9.31 15.46 -8.89
C PHE A 56 -9.35 15.17 -7.39
N SER A 57 -9.68 16.17 -6.56
CA SER A 57 -9.89 15.97 -5.11
C SER A 57 -11.06 15.04 -4.81
N LEU A 58 -12.18 15.14 -5.54
CA LEU A 58 -13.37 14.34 -5.33
C LEU A 58 -13.24 12.91 -5.86
N PHE A 59 -12.33 12.64 -6.80
CA PHE A 59 -12.17 11.31 -7.39
C PHE A 59 -10.89 10.59 -6.95
N VAL A 60 -9.74 11.28 -6.87
CA VAL A 60 -8.44 10.65 -6.56
C VAL A 60 -8.26 10.41 -5.06
N PHE A 61 -8.71 11.35 -4.23
CA PHE A 61 -8.61 11.23 -2.77
C PHE A 61 -9.43 10.05 -2.21
N PRO A 62 -10.73 9.89 -2.54
CA PRO A 62 -11.50 8.76 -2.02
C PRO A 62 -11.02 7.40 -2.54
N ILE A 63 -10.50 7.29 -3.78
CA ILE A 63 -9.94 6.03 -4.27
C ILE A 63 -8.70 5.63 -3.45
N ARG A 64 -7.84 6.59 -3.10
CA ARG A 64 -6.65 6.33 -2.29
C ARG A 64 -7.01 5.96 -0.85
N ASP A 65 -8.01 6.62 -0.27
CA ASP A 65 -8.48 6.31 1.08
C ASP A 65 -9.19 4.96 1.17
N TYR A 66 -9.92 4.54 0.12
CA TYR A 66 -10.53 3.20 0.07
C TYR A 66 -9.47 2.09 0.04
N VAL A 67 -8.37 2.27 -0.69
CA VAL A 67 -7.25 1.30 -0.74
C VAL A 67 -6.43 1.31 0.57
N ALA A 68 -6.27 2.46 1.22
CA ALA A 68 -5.62 2.53 2.53
C ALA A 68 -6.49 1.92 3.64
N GLN A 69 -7.82 1.98 3.51
CA GLN A 69 -8.75 1.36 4.47
C GLN A 69 -8.72 -0.17 4.39
N SER A 70 -8.57 -0.78 3.21
CA SER A 70 -8.51 -2.24 3.10
C SER A 70 -7.34 -2.84 3.88
N GLU A 71 -6.15 -2.23 3.84
CA GLU A 71 -4.99 -2.73 4.62
C GLU A 71 -5.21 -2.62 6.14
N THR A 72 -5.93 -1.60 6.60
CA THR A 72 -6.27 -1.45 8.02
C THR A 72 -7.42 -2.34 8.47
N LEU A 73 -8.32 -2.69 7.56
CA LEU A 73 -9.40 -3.67 7.79
C LEU A 73 -8.83 -5.08 7.87
N ASP A 74 -7.96 -5.46 6.94
CA ASP A 74 -7.31 -6.79 6.92
C ASP A 74 -6.51 -7.05 8.19
N ARG A 75 -5.77 -6.05 8.68
CA ARG A 75 -5.03 -6.19 9.94
C ARG A 75 -5.96 -6.36 11.14
N LYS A 76 -7.06 -5.61 11.20
CA LYS A 76 -8.02 -5.72 12.30
C LYS A 76 -8.78 -7.03 12.27
N GLU A 77 -9.10 -7.54 11.08
CA GLU A 77 -9.73 -8.85 10.92
C GLU A 77 -8.81 -9.96 11.43
N SER A 78 -7.51 -9.91 11.08
CA SER A 78 -6.52 -10.89 11.56
C SER A 78 -6.35 -10.89 13.09
N GLU A 79 -6.51 -9.73 13.73
CA GLU A 79 -6.46 -9.61 15.19
C GLU A 79 -7.71 -10.22 15.84
N ILE A 80 -8.88 -10.01 15.24
CA ILE A 80 -10.14 -10.61 15.70
C ILE A 80 -10.10 -12.13 15.55
N GLU A 81 -9.62 -12.63 14.41
CA GLU A 81 -9.46 -14.07 14.16
C GLU A 81 -8.52 -14.70 15.19
N ALA A 82 -7.35 -14.11 15.42
CA ALA A 82 -6.41 -14.59 16.44
C ALA A 82 -7.00 -14.60 17.86
N LEU A 83 -7.80 -13.59 18.22
CA LEU A 83 -8.48 -13.53 19.51
C LEU A 83 -9.63 -14.55 19.61
N ALA A 84 -10.33 -14.82 18.52
CA ALA A 84 -11.38 -15.84 18.46
C ALA A 84 -10.79 -17.24 18.65
N ASP A 85 -9.71 -17.55 17.93
CA ASP A 85 -8.97 -18.82 18.05
C ASP A 85 -8.46 -19.05 19.47
N ALA A 86 -7.87 -18.02 20.08
CA ALA A 86 -7.40 -18.09 21.46
C ALA A 86 -8.56 -18.33 22.44
N ASN A 87 -9.70 -17.66 22.24
CA ASN A 87 -10.89 -17.88 23.07
C ASN A 87 -11.46 -19.30 22.92
N GLU A 88 -11.48 -19.86 21.71
CA GLU A 88 -11.91 -21.24 21.48
C GLU A 88 -10.98 -22.23 22.18
N GLN A 89 -9.67 -22.03 22.06
CA GLN A 89 -8.68 -22.87 22.72
C GLN A 89 -8.83 -22.84 24.25
N LEU A 90 -9.02 -21.67 24.84
CA LEU A 90 -9.26 -21.52 26.28
C LEU A 90 -10.58 -22.17 26.71
N GLN A 91 -11.63 -22.06 25.91
CA GLN A 91 -12.91 -22.74 26.22
C GLN A 91 -12.76 -24.26 26.17
N ASN A 92 -12.01 -24.78 25.21
CA ASN A 92 -11.71 -26.20 25.13
C ASN A 92 -10.92 -26.68 26.35
N GLU A 93 -9.93 -25.91 26.81
CA GLU A 93 -9.18 -26.22 28.04
C GLU A 93 -10.08 -26.16 29.28
N VAL A 94 -10.94 -25.14 29.41
CA VAL A 94 -11.90 -25.04 30.51
C VAL A 94 -12.88 -26.23 30.51
N ASN A 95 -13.37 -26.63 29.34
CA ASN A 95 -14.25 -27.78 29.20
C ASN A 95 -13.54 -29.08 29.60
N ASP A 96 -12.29 -29.28 29.16
CA ASP A 96 -11.48 -30.44 29.55
C ASP A 96 -11.22 -30.47 31.05
N LEU A 97 -10.73 -29.36 31.62
CA LEU A 97 -10.51 -29.17 33.06
C LEU A 97 -11.79 -29.20 33.90
N GLY A 98 -12.97 -29.04 33.29
CA GLY A 98 -14.25 -29.24 33.94
C GLY A 98 -14.58 -30.71 34.19
N THR A 99 -13.89 -31.64 33.49
CA THR A 99 -14.09 -33.07 33.65
C THR A 99 -13.15 -33.67 34.70
N PRO A 100 -13.56 -34.73 35.44
CA PRO A 100 -12.67 -35.39 36.40
C PRO A 100 -11.38 -35.93 35.79
N GLU A 101 -11.44 -36.41 34.53
CA GLU A 101 -10.27 -36.94 33.82
C GLU A 101 -9.33 -35.82 33.36
N GLY A 102 -9.86 -34.70 32.86
CA GLY A 102 -9.04 -33.54 32.51
C GLY A 102 -8.31 -32.96 33.73
N ILE A 103 -8.97 -32.86 34.88
CA ILE A 103 -8.31 -32.46 36.15
C ILE A 103 -7.18 -33.43 36.50
N ARG A 104 -7.43 -34.75 36.41
CA ARG A 104 -6.41 -35.77 36.73
C ARG A 104 -5.21 -35.67 35.80
N ASN A 105 -5.46 -35.50 34.50
CA ASN A 105 -4.41 -35.35 33.50
C ASN A 105 -3.61 -34.06 33.71
N ALA A 106 -4.26 -32.92 33.95
CA ALA A 106 -3.60 -31.65 34.25
C ALA A 106 -2.79 -31.72 35.54
N ALA A 107 -3.33 -32.33 36.60
CA ALA A 107 -2.61 -32.55 37.85
C ALA A 107 -1.36 -33.43 37.64
N ARG A 108 -1.45 -34.46 36.78
CA ARG A 108 -0.31 -35.33 36.48
C ARG A 108 0.74 -34.67 35.59
N SER A 109 0.33 -33.90 34.58
CA SER A 109 1.23 -33.27 33.60
C SER A 109 1.87 -32.00 34.16
N GLN A 110 1.09 -31.11 34.76
CA GLN A 110 1.55 -29.78 35.21
C GLN A 110 2.13 -29.81 36.63
N LEU A 111 1.47 -30.52 37.56
CA LEU A 111 1.85 -30.52 38.97
C LEU A 111 2.61 -31.79 39.39
N GLY A 112 2.66 -32.79 38.51
CA GLY A 112 3.33 -34.05 38.78
C GLY A 112 2.64 -34.95 39.79
N TYR A 113 1.37 -34.67 40.12
CA TYR A 113 0.59 -35.49 41.05
C TYR A 113 0.30 -36.88 40.49
N VAL A 114 0.20 -37.84 41.40
CA VAL A 114 -0.17 -39.24 41.14
C VAL A 114 -1.23 -39.65 42.16
N LEU A 115 -2.07 -40.64 41.82
CA LEU A 115 -3.07 -41.12 42.77
C LEU A 115 -2.41 -41.95 43.88
N PRO A 116 -3.08 -42.10 45.05
CA PRO A 116 -2.62 -43.01 46.09
C PRO A 116 -2.41 -44.42 45.54
N GLY A 117 -1.21 -44.97 45.71
CA GLY A 117 -0.82 -46.30 45.23
C GLY A 117 -0.15 -46.32 43.84
N GLU A 118 -0.08 -45.19 43.14
CA GLU A 118 0.68 -45.05 41.89
C GLU A 118 2.10 -44.53 42.16
N THR A 119 3.06 -44.91 41.31
CA THR A 119 4.42 -44.37 41.34
C THR A 119 4.78 -43.75 39.99
N ARG A 120 5.41 -42.57 40.02
CA ARG A 120 5.91 -41.89 38.83
C ARG A 120 7.21 -42.56 38.39
N ILE A 121 7.22 -43.15 37.20
CA ILE A 121 8.43 -43.67 36.57
C ILE A 121 8.87 -42.66 35.50
N ALA A 122 10.02 -42.03 35.70
CA ALA A 122 10.64 -41.21 34.67
C ALA A 122 11.38 -42.14 33.70
N LEU A 123 10.93 -42.19 32.45
CA LEU A 123 11.69 -42.88 31.40
C LEU A 123 12.88 -41.99 31.06
N ALA A 124 14.10 -42.53 31.24
CA ALA A 124 15.27 -41.90 30.67
C ALA A 124 15.14 -41.87 29.13
N PRO A 125 15.59 -40.80 28.45
CA PRO A 125 15.64 -40.81 27.00
C PRO A 125 16.44 -42.03 26.55
N MET A 126 15.93 -42.72 25.52
CA MET A 126 16.65 -43.84 24.94
C MET A 126 18.02 -43.32 24.47
N PRO A 127 19.13 -44.00 24.79
CA PRO A 127 20.42 -43.60 24.28
C PRO A 127 20.38 -43.58 22.75
N ASP A 128 21.09 -42.63 22.14
CA ASP A 128 21.25 -42.60 20.69
C ASP A 128 21.78 -43.97 20.23
N LEU A 129 21.11 -44.55 19.23
CA LEU A 129 21.59 -45.81 18.67
C LEU A 129 22.98 -45.56 18.09
N PRO A 130 23.95 -46.48 18.33
CA PRO A 130 25.25 -46.36 17.72
C PRO A 130 25.09 -46.31 16.20
N THR A 131 25.50 -45.20 15.59
CA THR A 131 25.52 -45.02 14.13
C THR A 131 26.72 -45.72 13.48
N THR A 132 27.58 -46.32 14.30
CA THR A 132 28.76 -47.06 13.85
C THR A 132 28.55 -48.55 14.02
N LEU A 133 28.96 -49.30 13.00
CA LEU A 133 28.98 -50.75 13.04
C LEU A 133 30.13 -51.20 13.97
N PRO A 134 29.97 -52.28 14.76
CA PRO A 134 31.03 -52.81 15.59
C PRO A 134 32.24 -53.28 14.76
N ASN A 135 33.46 -53.09 15.29
CA ASN A 135 34.69 -53.64 14.71
C ASN A 135 34.85 -55.14 15.04
N ALA A 136 33.84 -55.94 14.71
CA ALA A 136 33.82 -57.37 14.95
C ALA A 136 33.20 -58.10 13.76
N TRP A 137 33.58 -59.36 13.56
CA TRP A 137 32.97 -60.21 12.55
C TRP A 137 31.45 -60.32 12.82
N PRO A 138 30.57 -60.23 11.80
CA PRO A 138 30.81 -60.09 10.35
C PRO A 138 30.80 -58.62 9.84
N TYR A 139 30.75 -57.63 10.73
CA TYR A 139 30.52 -56.22 10.39
C TYR A 139 31.73 -55.51 9.80
N THR A 140 32.94 -56.05 9.98
CA THR A 140 34.17 -55.51 9.38
C THR A 140 34.14 -55.50 7.85
N LEU A 141 33.56 -56.53 7.22
CA LEU A 141 33.42 -56.58 5.76
C LEU A 141 32.47 -55.49 5.25
N ILE A 142 31.39 -55.25 5.98
CA ILE A 142 30.40 -54.24 5.62
C ILE A 142 31.00 -52.84 5.79
N SER A 143 31.76 -52.59 6.87
CA SER A 143 32.44 -51.30 7.05
C SER A 143 33.45 -51.01 5.94
N ASP A 144 34.22 -52.02 5.51
CA ASP A 144 35.20 -51.87 4.45
C ASP A 144 34.53 -51.55 3.11
N ILE A 145 33.44 -52.25 2.78
CA ILE A 145 32.65 -52.00 1.55
C ILE A 145 32.08 -50.57 1.55
N VAL A 146 31.50 -50.14 2.68
CA VAL A 146 30.93 -48.79 2.79
C VAL A 146 32.01 -47.72 2.70
N ALA A 147 33.18 -47.95 3.31
CA ALA A 147 34.33 -47.03 3.25
C ALA A 147 34.85 -46.86 1.81
N ILE A 148 35.03 -47.97 1.07
CA ILE A 148 35.44 -47.93 -0.34
C ILE A 148 34.41 -47.16 -1.18
N ARG A 149 33.11 -47.45 -0.99
CA ARG A 149 32.04 -46.77 -1.73
C ARG A 149 32.01 -45.27 -1.43
N ALA A 150 32.20 -44.88 -0.17
CA ALA A 150 32.24 -43.47 0.22
C ALA A 150 33.42 -42.73 -0.44
N GLN A 151 34.59 -43.37 -0.54
CA GLN A 151 35.76 -42.80 -1.24
C GLN A 151 35.48 -42.61 -2.73
N VAL A 152 34.91 -43.61 -3.41
CA VAL A 152 34.54 -43.51 -4.84
C VAL A 152 33.57 -42.35 -5.08
N VAL A 153 32.54 -42.22 -4.24
CA VAL A 153 31.57 -41.11 -4.37
C VAL A 153 32.23 -39.75 -4.12
N ALA A 154 33.14 -39.65 -3.15
CA ALA A 154 33.88 -38.42 -2.87
C ALA A 154 34.76 -38.00 -4.07
N THR A 155 35.48 -38.96 -4.68
CA THR A 155 36.27 -38.71 -5.89
C THR A 155 35.40 -38.30 -7.07
N THR A 156 34.25 -38.94 -7.27
CA THR A 156 33.32 -38.56 -8.35
C THR A 156 32.68 -37.19 -8.15
N LYS A 157 32.48 -36.77 -6.90
CA LYS A 157 31.84 -35.49 -6.58
C LYS A 157 32.81 -34.30 -6.62
N ASP A 158 34.11 -34.58 -6.70
CA ASP A 158 35.15 -33.58 -6.87
C ASP A 158 35.16 -33.10 -8.35
N PRO A 159 34.78 -31.84 -8.65
CA PRO A 159 34.65 -31.35 -10.03
C PRO A 159 35.99 -31.28 -10.79
N LEU A 160 37.11 -31.56 -10.11
CA LEU A 160 38.47 -31.52 -10.64
C LEU A 160 39.15 -32.89 -10.64
N ALA A 161 38.44 -33.98 -10.35
CA ALA A 161 39.02 -35.31 -10.47
C ALA A 161 39.46 -35.56 -11.92
N PRO A 162 40.74 -35.93 -12.17
CA PRO A 162 41.17 -36.23 -13.52
C PRO A 162 40.34 -37.40 -14.02
N LEU A 163 39.68 -37.21 -15.17
CA LEU A 163 39.16 -38.31 -15.97
C LEU A 163 40.35 -39.21 -16.26
N GLY A 164 40.52 -40.26 -15.46
CA GLY A 164 41.45 -41.34 -15.74
C GLY A 164 41.11 -41.96 -17.11
N PRO A 165 42.08 -42.59 -17.78
CA PRO A 165 42.03 -42.92 -19.21
C PRO A 165 40.79 -43.73 -19.62
#